data_AF-A0A1G3C769-F1
#
_entry.id   AF-A0A1G3C769-F1
#
_cell.length_a   1.000
_cell.length_b   1.000
_cell.length_c   1.000
_cell.angle_alpha   90.00
_cell.angle_beta   90.00
_cell.angle_gamma   90.00
#
_symmetry.space_group_name_H-M   'P 1'
#
loop_
_entity.id
_entity.type
_entity.pdbx_description
1 polymer ?
#
loop_
_entity_poly.entity_id
_entity_poly.type
_entity_poly.pdbx_seq_one_letter_code
_entity_poly.pdbx_strand_id
1 'polypeptide(L)' 'MSFDKNKNEVYSILGLVGSFGLTMAGAIAGGYLLGSYLDKKLNTAPWLMLFFIMLGIAGSFIEFFKLIKKLSRDQ' A
#
# COMPACT_ATOMS: atom_id res chain seq x y z
N MET A 1 10.52 -32.07 -16.37
CA MET A 1 11.25 -30.79 -16.34
C MET A 1 10.30 -29.67 -15.90
N SER A 2 9.90 -29.62 -14.63
CA SER A 2 8.84 -28.68 -14.17
C SER A 2 9.02 -28.06 -12.77
N PHE A 3 10.18 -28.22 -12.12
CA PHE A 3 10.39 -27.67 -10.76
C PHE A 3 11.05 -26.27 -10.73
N ASP A 4 11.41 -25.69 -11.89
CA ASP A 4 12.12 -24.40 -11.93
C ASP A 4 11.18 -23.17 -11.99
N LYS A 5 10.00 -23.33 -12.60
CA LYS A 5 9.02 -22.23 -12.78
C LYS A 5 8.53 -21.63 -11.45
N ASN A 6 8.45 -22.46 -10.41
CA ASN A 6 7.91 -22.08 -9.10
C ASN A 6 8.82 -21.10 -8.33
N LYS A 7 10.15 -21.25 -8.44
CA LYS A 7 11.12 -20.42 -7.70
C LYS A 7 11.05 -18.96 -8.15
N ASN A 8 11.05 -18.76 -9.47
CA ASN A 8 11.05 -17.45 -10.10
C ASN A 8 9.73 -16.70 -9.86
N GLU A 9 8.62 -17.44 -9.81
CA GLU A 9 7.30 -16.91 -9.46
C GLU A 9 7.23 -16.51 -7.99
N VAL A 10 7.75 -17.34 -7.07
CA VAL A 10 7.85 -17.00 -5.64
C VAL A 10 8.72 -15.76 -5.42
N TYR A 11 9.87 -15.63 -6.09
CA TYR A 11 10.68 -14.41 -6.01
C TYR A 11 9.95 -13.17 -6.53
N SER A 12 9.18 -13.31 -7.61
CA SER A 12 8.39 -12.22 -8.18
C SER A 12 7.25 -11.79 -7.26
N ILE A 13 6.55 -12.76 -6.63
CA ILE A 13 5.51 -12.50 -5.63
C ILE A 13 6.11 -11.85 -4.39
N LEU A 14 7.27 -12.32 -3.91
CA LEU A 14 7.96 -11.72 -2.78
C LEU A 14 8.38 -10.27 -3.06
N GLY A 15 8.90 -9.99 -4.26
CA GLY A 15 9.22 -8.62 -4.70
C GLY A 15 7.98 -7.74 -4.80
N LEU A 16 6.87 -8.27 -5.30
CA LEU A 16 5.57 -7.59 -5.38
C LEU A 16 5.01 -7.27 -3.98
N VAL A 17 5.03 -8.23 -3.06
CA VAL A 17 4.54 -8.03 -1.69
C VAL A 17 5.44 -7.07 -0.92
N GLY A 18 6.76 -7.16 -1.09
CA GLY A 18 7.71 -6.24 -0.45
C GLY A 18 7.56 -4.80 -0.94
N SER A 19 7.47 -4.60 -2.27
CA SER A 19 7.22 -3.27 -2.84
C SER A 19 5.85 -2.71 -2.45
N PHE A 20 4.83 -3.56 -2.36
CA PHE A 20 3.52 -3.19 -1.84
C PHE A 20 3.59 -2.70 -0.39
N GLY A 21 4.25 -3.46 0.49
CA GLY A 21 4.44 -3.07 1.89
C GLY A 21 5.20 -1.76 2.06
N LEU A 22 6.28 -1.56 1.30
CA LEU A 22 7.02 -0.29 1.26
C LEU A 22 6.16 0.88 0.80
N THR A 23 5.37 0.69 -0.26
CA THR A 23 4.46 1.72 -0.78
C THR A 23 3.39 2.09 0.24
N MET A 24 2.79 1.08 0.88
CA MET A 24 1.78 1.26 1.93
C MET A 24 2.37 1.98 3.15
N ALA A 25 3.55 1.57 3.62
CA ALA A 25 4.25 2.25 4.71
C ALA A 25 4.57 3.71 4.37
N GLY A 26 5.03 3.98 3.14
CA GLY A 26 5.26 5.33 2.63
C GLY A 26 3.99 6.18 2.57
N ALA A 27 2.87 5.61 2.11
CA ALA A 27 1.57 6.29 2.08
C ALA A 27 1.06 6.64 3.49
N ILE A 28 1.19 5.71 4.44
CA ILE A 28 0.80 5.95 5.85
C ILE A 28 1.71 7.00 6.48
N ALA A 29 3.03 6.91 6.30
CA ALA A 29 3.98 7.88 6.83
C ALA A 29 3.75 9.28 6.22
N GLY A 30 3.53 9.35 4.91
CA GLY A 30 3.19 10.59 4.20
C GLY A 30 1.88 11.20 4.70
N GLY A 31 0.82 10.38 4.82
CA GLY A 31 -0.48 10.80 5.33
C GLY A 31 -0.44 11.24 6.80
N TYR A 32 0.35 10.57 7.63
CA TYR A 32 0.58 10.97 9.02
C TYR A 32 1.32 12.30 9.11
N LEU A 33 2.40 12.49 8.37
CA LEU A 33 3.19 13.73 8.38
C LEU A 33 2.37 14.91 7.85
N LEU A 34 1.71 14.76 6.70
CA LEU A 34 0.85 15.79 6.12
C LEU A 34 -0.37 16.07 7.00
N GLY A 35 -1.02 15.02 7.49
CA GLY A 35 -2.20 15.12 8.34
C GLY A 35 -1.89 15.79 9.68
N SER A 36 -0.79 15.41 10.32
CA SER A 36 -0.31 16.04 11.58
C SER A 36 0.07 17.50 11.39
N TYR A 37 0.70 17.84 10.25
CA TYR A 37 1.05 19.23 9.94
C TYR A 37 -0.21 20.09 9.70
N LEU A 38 -1.20 19.58 8.96
CA LEU A 38 -2.47 20.27 8.74
C LEU A 38 -3.31 20.37 10.03
N ASP A 39 -3.39 19.30 10.82
CA ASP A 39 -4.15 19.29 12.08
C ASP A 39 -3.62 20.32 13.08
N LYS A 40 -2.29 20.48 13.16
CA LYS A 40 -1.67 21.55 13.97
C LYS A 40 -2.00 22.95 13.46
N LYS A 41 -2.08 23.14 12.15
CA LYS A 41 -2.41 24.44 11.54
C LYS A 41 -3.89 24.79 11.70
N LEU A 42 -4.77 23.79 11.69
CA LEU A 42 -6.22 23.96 11.74
C LEU A 42 -6.81 23.78 13.15
N ASN A 43 -6.02 23.39 14.16
CA ASN A 43 -6.48 23.03 15.51
C ASN A 43 -7.53 21.89 15.55
N THR A 44 -7.68 21.12 14.46
CA THR A 44 -8.65 20.02 14.33
C THR A 44 -8.10 18.66 14.77
N ALA A 45 -6.94 18.64 15.43
CA ALA A 45 -6.28 17.41 15.84
C ALA A 45 -7.24 16.51 16.65
N PRO A 46 -7.45 15.23 16.26
CA PRO A 46 -6.70 14.42 15.28
C PRO A 46 -7.50 14.05 14.01
N TRP A 47 -8.52 14.82 13.62
CA TRP A 47 -9.48 14.41 12.60
C TRP A 47 -8.88 14.31 11.19
N LEU A 48 -8.03 15.26 10.82
CA LEU A 48 -7.48 15.35 9.47
C LEU A 48 -6.38 14.29 9.26
N MET A 49 -5.62 13.99 10.33
CA MET A 49 -4.72 12.84 10.37
C MET A 49 -5.46 11.52 10.17
N LEU A 50 -6.58 11.31 10.86
CA LEU A 50 -7.42 10.10 10.71
C LEU A 50 -7.93 9.94 9.27
N PHE A 51 -8.38 11.04 8.66
CA PHE A 51 -8.85 11.04 7.29
C PHE A 51 -7.76 10.68 6.28
N PHE A 52 -6.56 11.28 6.41
CA PHE A 52 -5.43 10.97 5.53
C PHE A 52 -4.92 9.53 5.69
N ILE A 53 -4.90 9.01 6.92
CA ILE A 53 -4.53 7.61 7.16
C ILE A 53 -5.57 6.67 6.54
N MET A 54 -6.86 6.93 6.73
CA MET A 54 -7.93 6.16 6.09
C MET A 54 -7.83 6.17 4.56
N LEU A 55 -7.57 7.33 3.97
CA LEU A 55 -7.34 7.45 2.52
C LEU A 55 -6.08 6.69 2.07
N GLY A 56 -4.99 6.76 2.83
CA GLY A 56 -3.75 6.03 2.53
C GLY A 56 -3.93 4.52 2.59
N ILE A 57 -4.67 4.02 3.58
CA ILE A 57 -5.04 2.60 3.69
C ILE A 57 -5.95 2.20 2.52
N ALA A 58 -7.01 2.95 2.26
CA ALA A 58 -7.93 2.66 1.16
C ALA A 58 -7.23 2.63 -0.19
N GLY A 59 -6.37 3.62 -0.48
CA GLY A 59 -5.57 3.67 -1.70
C GLY A 59 -4.64 2.46 -1.85
N SER A 60 -3.96 2.07 -0.76
CA SER A 60 -3.10 0.88 -0.75
C SER A 60 -3.92 -0.39 -1.03
N PHE A 61 -5.09 -0.55 -0.40
CA PHE A 61 -5.96 -1.70 -0.67
C PHE A 61 -6.45 -1.74 -2.12
N ILE A 62 -6.79 -0.61 -2.73
CA ILE A 62 -7.21 -0.55 -4.15
C ILE A 62 -6.08 -1.05 -5.06
N GLU A 63 -4.85 -0.57 -4.84
CA GLU A 63 -3.67 -1.01 -5.59
C GLU A 63 -3.45 -2.52 -5.44
N PHE A 64 -3.59 -3.04 -4.22
CA PHE A 64 -3.47 -4.46 -3.90
C PHE A 64 -4.52 -5.31 -4.62
N PHE A 65 -5.79 -4.94 -4.55
CA PHE A 65 -6.85 -5.66 -5.24
C PHE A 65 -6.68 -5.62 -6.76
N LYS A 66 -6.17 -4.50 -7.30
CA LYS A 66 -5.87 -4.37 -8.73
C LYS A 66 -4.72 -5.30 -9.14
N LEU A 67 -3.69 -5.44 -8.31
CA LEU A 67 -2.58 -6.39 -8.51
C LEU A 67 -3.08 -7.84 -8.49
N ILE A 68 -3.87 -8.22 -7.49
CA ILE A 68 -4.46 -9.57 -7.41
C ILE A 68 -5.33 -9.85 -8.63
N LYS A 69 -6.22 -8.92 -9.00
CA LYS A 69 -7.11 -9.08 -10.15
C LYS A 69 -6.34 -9.18 -11.47
N LYS A 70 -5.17 -8.55 -11.57
CA LYS A 70 -4.29 -8.65 -12.73
C LYS A 70 -3.60 -10.02 -12.78
N LEU A 71 -3.03 -10.48 -11.66
CA LEU A 71 -2.46 -11.83 -11.56
C LEU A 71 -3.48 -12.92 -11.90
N SER A 72 -4.71 -12.78 -11.39
CA SER A 72 -5.78 -13.76 -11.59
C SER A 72 -6.36 -13.77 -13.01
N ARG A 73 -6.07 -12.75 -13.82
CA ARG A 73 -6.53 -12.64 -15.22
C ARG A 73 -5.44 -13.02 -16.23
N ASP A 74 -4.18 -13.00 -15.80
CA ASP A 74 -3.02 -13.50 -16.56
C ASP A 74 -2.78 -15.02 -16.34
N GLN A 75 -3.63 -15.68 -15.55
CA GLN A 75 -3.78 -17.15 -15.52
C GLN A 75 -4.94 -17.58 -16.41
#